data_AF-A0A3V5LK65-F1
#
_entry.id   AF-A0A3V5LK65-F1
#
_cell.length_a   1.000
_cell.length_b   1.000
_cell.length_c   1.000
_cell.angle_alpha   90.00
_cell.angle_beta   90.00
_cell.angle_gamma   90.00
#
_symmetry.space_group_name_H-M   'P 1'
#
loop_
_entity.id
_entity.type
_entity.pdbx_description
1 polymer ?
#
loop_
_entity_poly.entity_id
_entity_poly.type
_entity_poly.pdbx_seq_one_letter_code
_entity_poly.pdbx_strand_id
1 'polypeptide(L)'
;MCMNPFPQQNKSYQFYYDESNNVRKLYLSKQIDGYNIDHDPDKHNSVNFVLAGVAHTGSSSSADFDDLRQRIQLQANAKEFKLKHLAKGDFLTMLTSKKLTAFFEWLLYGDLYLHYFHLNMEYWGYVDIIDDCILFGREKGFIPEMSDEQLYGYMLANKDALHTYVKANKVQFIQFLKSYDFPYIEGREKDFIQGLLSQISAHCVNLYTATNKDDFQLRLAHGLLQLLMACSDQNIDDMTLTMDIRDEPPTDDDNRLVDGFAMFYQHRAQMFEASSHIFDIEKVVEADLQKAAEANPNLTLNYSFADSKLNPLVQVSDVVAGFMQHYFDYLNSNSYEKIKHDRKSLNERQRLNMEFLRLLINKSHDNNPTLLHCVMSALEHEKHKAFTYPDEP
;
A
#
# COMPACT_ATOMS: atom_id res chain seq x y z
N MET A 1 -9.46 11.77 1.89
CA MET A 1 -8.63 11.94 3.12
C MET A 1 -8.98 10.83 4.12
N CYS A 2 -8.13 9.80 4.26
CA CYS A 2 -8.35 8.77 5.28
C CYS A 2 -8.17 9.38 6.68
N MET A 3 -9.25 9.39 7.48
CA MET A 3 -9.15 9.64 8.92
C MET A 3 -8.16 8.65 9.52
N ASN A 4 -7.11 9.13 10.18
CA ASN A 4 -6.20 8.27 10.93
C ASN A 4 -6.99 7.66 12.10
N PRO A 5 -7.26 6.34 12.11
CA PRO A 5 -8.06 5.72 13.17
C PRO A 5 -7.28 5.61 14.49
N PHE A 6 -6.00 5.97 14.50
CA PHE A 6 -5.14 5.86 15.67
C PHE A 6 -4.99 7.22 16.36
N PRO A 7 -5.24 7.31 17.68
CA PRO A 7 -5.00 8.54 18.42
C PRO A 7 -3.52 8.95 18.33
N GLN A 8 -3.24 10.24 18.17
CA GLN A 8 -1.88 10.78 18.30
C GLN A 8 -1.30 10.33 19.65
N GLN A 9 -0.32 9.43 19.60
CA GLN A 9 0.40 9.02 20.81
C GLN A 9 1.64 9.90 20.94
N ASN A 10 1.75 10.63 22.05
CA ASN A 10 2.88 11.51 22.41
C ASN A 10 4.24 10.79 22.62
N LYS A 11 4.40 9.57 22.10
CA LYS A 11 5.69 8.86 22.14
C LYS A 11 6.58 9.38 21.01
N SER A 12 7.77 9.82 21.39
CA SER A 12 8.83 10.19 20.46
C SER A 12 9.63 8.96 20.07
N TYR A 13 9.89 8.82 18.77
CA TYR A 13 10.71 7.77 18.19
C TYR A 13 11.85 8.39 17.41
N GLN A 14 12.87 7.58 17.15
CA GLN A 14 13.82 7.82 16.08
C GLN A 14 13.61 6.76 15.01
N PHE A 15 13.13 7.19 13.84
CA PHE A 15 12.83 6.34 12.72
C PHE A 15 13.98 6.31 11.71
N TYR A 16 14.20 5.12 11.16
CA TYR A 16 15.08 4.88 10.02
C TYR A 16 14.24 4.27 8.90
N TYR A 17 14.44 4.76 7.69
CA TYR A 17 13.65 4.37 6.52
C TYR A 17 14.55 3.96 5.37
N ASP A 18 14.03 3.03 4.58
CA ASP A 18 14.32 2.90 3.18
C ASP A 18 12.98 2.66 2.45
N GLU A 19 12.99 2.77 1.14
CA GLU A 19 11.85 2.44 0.29
C GLU A 19 12.10 1.21 -0.57
N SER A 20 11.00 0.61 -1.01
CA SER A 20 11.03 -0.38 -2.07
C SER A 20 9.93 -0.07 -3.08
N ASN A 21 10.29 -0.23 -4.35
CA ASN A 21 9.43 -0.02 -5.51
C ASN A 21 8.89 1.42 -5.65
N ASN A 22 9.76 2.42 -5.48
CA ASN A 22 9.46 3.82 -5.82
C ASN A 22 9.51 4.01 -7.35
N VAL A 23 8.35 3.96 -7.99
CA VAL A 23 8.21 4.08 -9.45
C VAL A 23 8.23 5.55 -9.93
N ARG A 24 8.45 6.50 -9.02
CA ARG A 24 8.35 7.97 -9.18
C ARG A 24 6.94 8.45 -9.51
N LYS A 25 6.34 7.91 -10.57
CA LYS A 25 4.96 8.16 -10.97
C LYS A 25 4.32 6.88 -11.48
N LEU A 26 3.04 6.70 -11.15
CA LEU A 26 2.19 5.69 -11.77
C LEU A 26 1.18 6.41 -12.68
N TYR A 27 1.10 6.01 -13.95
CA TYR A 27 0.16 6.59 -14.91
C TYR A 27 -0.34 5.55 -15.92
N LEU A 28 -1.50 5.83 -16.52
CA LEU A 28 -2.05 5.02 -17.61
C LEU A 28 -1.17 5.16 -18.85
N SER A 29 -0.60 4.06 -19.34
CA SER A 29 0.30 4.11 -20.49
C SER A 29 -0.46 4.38 -21.78
N LYS A 30 0.01 5.31 -22.62
CA LYS A 30 -0.54 5.50 -23.97
C LYS A 30 -0.15 4.37 -24.93
N GLN A 31 0.89 3.60 -24.62
CA GLN A 31 1.46 2.60 -25.54
C GLN A 31 0.86 1.20 -25.38
N ILE A 32 0.37 0.88 -24.18
CA ILE A 32 -0.17 -0.44 -23.82
C ILE A 32 -1.43 -0.28 -22.97
N ASP A 33 -2.31 -1.28 -22.96
CA ASP A 33 -3.49 -1.31 -22.08
C ASP A 33 -3.13 -1.75 -20.65
N GLY A 34 -2.26 -0.95 -20.05
CA GLY A 34 -1.75 -1.11 -18.69
C GLY A 34 -1.12 0.19 -18.19
N TYR A 35 -0.35 0.09 -17.12
CA TYR A 35 0.39 1.21 -16.55
C TYR A 35 1.77 1.35 -17.19
N ASN A 36 2.42 2.48 -16.95
CA ASN A 36 3.82 2.73 -17.35
C ASN A 36 4.85 1.76 -16.77
N ILE A 37 4.49 1.05 -15.70
CA ILE A 37 5.33 0.04 -15.06
C ILE A 37 5.05 -1.37 -15.59
N ASP A 38 3.98 -1.57 -16.36
CA ASP A 38 3.69 -2.88 -16.93
C ASP A 38 4.68 -3.16 -18.08
N HIS A 39 5.25 -4.36 -18.10
CA HIS A 39 6.21 -4.80 -19.12
C HIS A 39 7.53 -4.01 -19.19
N ASP A 40 7.88 -3.24 -18.16
CA ASP A 40 9.20 -2.61 -18.06
C ASP A 40 10.24 -3.70 -17.72
N PRO A 41 11.21 -4.01 -18.60
CA PRO A 41 12.19 -5.05 -18.35
C PRO A 41 13.22 -4.65 -17.27
N ASP A 42 13.33 -3.35 -16.99
CA ASP A 42 14.32 -2.79 -16.07
C ASP A 42 13.71 -2.51 -14.69
N LYS A 43 12.40 -2.71 -14.52
CA LYS A 43 11.70 -2.51 -13.25
C LYS A 43 11.04 -3.78 -12.75
N HIS A 44 10.90 -3.84 -11.43
CA HIS A 44 10.06 -4.83 -10.80
C HIS A 44 8.60 -4.44 -11.01
N ASN A 45 7.86 -5.23 -11.78
CA ASN A 45 6.47 -4.95 -12.18
C ASN A 45 5.49 -5.19 -11.02
N SER A 46 5.59 -4.36 -9.99
CA SER A 46 4.71 -4.36 -8.82
C SER A 46 4.01 -3.02 -8.68
N VAL A 47 2.76 -3.09 -8.24
CA VAL A 47 1.95 -1.93 -7.87
C VAL A 47 2.05 -1.59 -6.38
N ASN A 48 2.84 -2.33 -5.61
CA ASN A 48 3.01 -2.10 -4.18
C ASN A 48 4.27 -1.27 -3.92
N PHE A 49 4.08 -0.06 -3.41
CA PHE A 49 5.14 0.75 -2.83
C PHE A 49 5.23 0.49 -1.33
N VAL A 50 6.44 0.47 -0.79
CA VAL A 50 6.69 0.33 0.65
C VAL A 50 7.71 1.37 1.09
N LEU A 51 7.36 2.14 2.12
CA LEU A 51 8.28 2.98 2.90
C LEU A 51 8.37 2.38 4.29
N ALA A 52 9.50 1.80 4.67
CA ALA A 52 9.58 0.98 5.88
C ALA A 52 10.96 0.98 6.50
N GLY A 53 11.05 0.39 7.69
CA GLY A 53 12.31 0.23 8.37
C GLY A 53 12.16 -0.13 9.83
N VAL A 54 13.06 0.42 10.63
CA VAL A 54 13.08 0.23 12.08
C VAL A 54 13.00 1.55 12.82
N ALA A 55 12.43 1.51 14.01
CA ALA A 55 12.35 2.64 14.92
C ALA A 55 12.73 2.21 16.33
N HIS A 56 13.29 3.10 17.12
CA HIS A 56 13.45 2.89 18.56
C HIS A 56 12.93 4.10 19.33
N THR A 57 12.69 3.91 20.62
CA THR A 57 12.42 5.00 21.55
C THR A 57 13.71 5.44 22.23
N GLY A 58 13.70 6.63 22.84
CA GLY A 58 14.87 7.19 23.52
C GLY A 58 15.91 7.79 22.56
N SER A 59 17.02 8.27 23.13
CA SER A 59 18.04 9.03 22.40
C SER A 59 19.03 8.18 21.58
N SER A 60 19.04 6.86 21.78
CA SER A 60 19.95 5.93 21.11
C SER A 60 19.40 4.51 21.17
N SER A 61 19.68 3.70 20.15
CA SER A 61 19.37 2.26 20.16
C SER A 61 20.49 1.43 20.79
N SER A 62 20.10 0.34 21.44
CA SER A 62 20.98 -0.73 21.93
C SER A 62 21.35 -1.77 20.86
N ALA A 63 20.84 -1.63 19.63
CA ALA A 63 21.05 -2.56 18.54
C ALA A 63 22.53 -2.73 18.18
N ASP A 64 23.04 -3.94 18.37
CA ASP A 64 24.42 -4.32 18.03
C ASP A 64 24.48 -4.81 16.58
N PHE A 65 24.90 -3.93 15.67
CA PHE A 65 25.01 -4.28 14.26
C PHE A 65 26.17 -5.26 13.98
N ASP A 66 27.22 -5.27 14.79
CA ASP A 66 28.32 -6.22 14.63
C ASP A 66 27.87 -7.64 14.98
N ASP A 67 27.06 -7.79 16.03
CA ASP A 67 26.36 -9.05 16.35
C ASP A 67 25.50 -9.51 15.16
N LEU A 68 24.70 -8.61 14.56
CA LEU A 68 23.92 -8.95 13.37
C LEU A 68 24.82 -9.45 12.23
N ARG A 69 25.90 -8.72 11.91
CA ARG A 69 26.84 -9.09 10.85
C ARG A 69 27.44 -10.48 11.09
N GLN A 70 27.76 -10.80 12.34
CA GLN A 70 28.27 -12.12 12.73
C GLN A 70 27.21 -13.22 12.54
N ARG A 71 25.98 -13.00 13.03
CA ARG A 71 24.88 -13.98 12.92
C ARG A 71 24.54 -14.34 11.48
N ILE A 72 24.56 -13.36 10.59
CA ILE A 72 24.25 -13.56 9.16
C ILE A 72 25.48 -13.95 8.33
N GLN A 73 26.66 -14.05 8.96
CA GLN A 73 27.94 -14.32 8.31
C GLN A 73 28.18 -13.37 7.13
N LEU A 74 28.03 -12.06 7.37
CA LEU A 74 28.30 -11.04 6.36
C LEU A 74 29.81 -10.97 6.10
N GLN A 75 30.21 -10.89 4.84
CA GLN A 75 31.61 -10.82 4.48
C GLN A 75 32.24 -9.53 5.06
N ALA A 76 33.47 -9.63 5.59
CA ALA A 76 34.14 -8.51 6.24
C ALA A 76 34.36 -7.30 5.31
N ASN A 77 34.50 -7.54 4.01
CA ASN A 77 34.67 -6.51 2.98
C ASN A 77 33.34 -5.94 2.44
N ALA A 78 32.18 -6.44 2.91
CA ALA A 78 30.89 -5.91 2.50
C ALA A 78 30.72 -4.51 3.09
N LYS A 79 30.81 -3.51 2.20
CA LYS A 79 30.64 -2.09 2.51
C LYS A 79 29.19 -1.72 2.86
N GLU A 80 28.25 -2.56 2.46
CA GLU A 80 26.81 -2.32 2.65
C GLU A 80 26.09 -3.65 2.87
N PHE A 81 25.13 -3.62 3.79
CA PHE A 81 24.18 -4.67 4.09
C PHE A 81 22.84 -4.34 3.42
N LYS A 82 22.20 -5.37 2.85
CA LYS A 82 21.01 -5.27 2.00
C LYS A 82 20.27 -6.59 1.99
N LEU A 83 19.00 -6.59 1.59
CA LEU A 83 18.15 -7.79 1.55
C LEU A 83 18.79 -8.99 0.83
N LYS A 84 19.45 -8.75 -0.31
CA LYS A 84 20.11 -9.78 -1.14
C LYS A 84 21.17 -10.61 -0.39
N HIS A 85 21.68 -10.12 0.73
CA HIS A 85 22.64 -10.82 1.58
C HIS A 85 21.97 -11.81 2.53
N LEU A 86 20.66 -11.66 2.77
CA LEU A 86 19.84 -12.51 3.63
C LEU A 86 19.03 -13.50 2.82
N ALA A 87 18.33 -13.03 1.79
CA ALA A 87 17.39 -13.84 1.04
C ALA A 87 17.27 -13.37 -0.42
N LYS A 88 16.85 -14.27 -1.31
CA LYS A 88 16.65 -14.04 -2.74
C LYS A 88 15.47 -14.87 -3.24
N GLY A 89 14.93 -14.51 -4.39
CA GLY A 89 13.82 -15.21 -5.03
C GLY A 89 12.47 -14.64 -4.63
N ASP A 90 11.40 -15.39 -4.91
CA ASP A 90 10.05 -15.02 -4.46
C ASP A 90 9.92 -15.08 -2.93
N PHE A 91 8.84 -14.49 -2.41
CA PHE A 91 8.58 -14.37 -0.98
C PHE A 91 8.66 -15.72 -0.24
N LEU A 92 8.03 -16.77 -0.77
CA LEU A 92 8.05 -18.09 -0.12
C LEU A 92 9.46 -18.71 -0.12
N THR A 93 10.23 -18.49 -1.18
CA THR A 93 11.64 -18.90 -1.25
C THR A 93 12.48 -18.15 -0.22
N MET A 94 12.27 -16.84 -0.05
CA MET A 94 12.98 -16.03 0.93
C MET A 94 12.77 -16.54 2.36
N LEU A 95 11.55 -16.99 2.69
CA LEU A 95 11.23 -17.59 3.97
C LEU A 95 12.02 -18.88 4.28
N THR A 96 12.71 -19.50 3.32
CA THR A 96 13.61 -20.64 3.59
C THR A 96 14.99 -20.23 4.13
N SER A 97 15.31 -18.94 4.16
CA SER A 97 16.63 -18.46 4.56
C SER A 97 16.87 -18.54 6.06
N LYS A 98 17.99 -19.17 6.44
CA LYS A 98 18.52 -19.16 7.82
C LYS A 98 19.05 -17.78 8.22
N LYS A 99 19.58 -17.00 7.27
CA LYS A 99 20.05 -15.63 7.54
C LYS A 99 18.90 -14.69 7.84
N LEU A 100 17.77 -14.90 7.15
CA LEU A 100 16.53 -14.18 7.44
C LEU A 100 16.01 -14.53 8.85
N THR A 101 16.11 -15.80 9.27
CA THR A 101 15.80 -16.21 10.65
C THR A 101 16.63 -15.41 11.66
N ALA A 102 17.95 -15.40 11.48
CA ALA A 102 18.86 -14.69 12.37
C ALA A 102 18.59 -13.17 12.40
N PHE A 103 18.22 -12.59 11.26
CA PHE A 103 17.85 -11.17 11.17
C PHE A 103 16.57 -10.86 11.96
N PHE A 104 15.50 -11.65 11.79
CA PHE A 104 14.26 -11.42 12.52
C PHE A 104 14.42 -11.67 14.02
N GLU A 105 15.18 -12.69 14.43
CA GLU A 105 15.51 -12.89 15.84
C GLU A 105 16.23 -11.67 16.43
N TRP A 106 17.25 -11.16 15.74
CA TRP A 106 18.00 -9.98 16.18
C TRP A 106 17.11 -8.74 16.34
N LEU A 107 16.22 -8.48 15.37
CA LEU A 107 15.23 -7.39 15.47
C LEU A 107 14.27 -7.59 16.65
N LEU A 108 13.78 -8.83 16.82
CA LEU A 108 12.73 -9.13 17.79
C LEU A 108 13.23 -8.93 19.21
N TYR A 109 14.43 -9.41 19.50
CA TYR A 109 15.03 -9.33 20.83
C TYR A 109 15.77 -8.01 21.12
N GLY A 110 16.01 -7.18 20.09
CA GLY A 110 16.53 -5.83 20.26
C GLY A 110 15.48 -4.83 20.79
N ASP A 111 15.86 -3.56 20.90
CA ASP A 111 14.95 -2.45 21.24
C ASP A 111 14.28 -1.79 20.02
N LEU A 112 14.41 -2.43 18.85
CA LEU A 112 13.85 -1.96 17.59
C LEU A 112 12.39 -2.42 17.41
N TYR A 113 11.57 -1.53 16.87
CA TYR A 113 10.23 -1.78 16.37
C TYR A 113 10.26 -1.80 14.84
N LEU A 114 9.49 -2.72 14.26
CA LEU A 114 9.19 -2.74 12.83
C LEU A 114 8.21 -1.60 12.54
N HIS A 115 8.45 -0.83 11.48
CA HIS A 115 7.43 0.07 10.94
C HIS A 115 7.37 -0.05 9.42
N TYR A 116 6.19 0.17 8.88
CA TYR A 116 5.99 0.26 7.44
C TYR A 116 4.77 1.11 7.10
N PHE A 117 4.87 1.76 5.95
CA PHE A 117 3.78 2.27 5.15
C PHE A 117 3.75 1.46 3.85
N HIS A 118 2.66 0.74 3.61
CA HIS A 118 2.40 0.04 2.36
C HIS A 118 1.31 0.77 1.58
N LEU A 119 1.53 0.92 0.28
CA LEU A 119 0.60 1.51 -0.66
C LEU A 119 0.41 0.55 -1.84
N ASN A 120 -0.80 0.02 -2.01
CA ASN A 120 -1.22 -0.52 -3.30
C ASN A 120 -1.62 0.66 -4.19
N MET A 121 -0.77 0.98 -5.17
CA MET A 121 -0.93 2.14 -6.02
C MET A 121 -2.12 2.03 -6.98
N GLU A 122 -2.53 0.80 -7.37
CA GLU A 122 -3.77 0.62 -8.14
C GLU A 122 -4.96 1.00 -7.26
N TYR A 123 -5.03 0.40 -6.06
CA TYR A 123 -6.11 0.68 -5.11
C TYR A 123 -6.20 2.19 -4.83
N TRP A 124 -5.06 2.84 -4.54
CA TRP A 124 -4.99 4.29 -4.35
C TRP A 124 -5.55 5.08 -5.54
N GLY A 125 -5.18 4.72 -6.77
CA GLY A 125 -5.46 5.53 -7.95
C GLY A 125 -6.93 5.65 -8.36
N TYR A 126 -7.85 4.87 -7.79
CA TYR A 126 -9.27 4.93 -8.17
C TYR A 126 -10.26 4.73 -7.02
N VAL A 127 -9.82 4.53 -5.78
CA VAL A 127 -10.76 4.34 -4.65
C VAL A 127 -11.58 5.57 -4.33
N ASP A 128 -11.10 6.76 -4.70
CA ASP A 128 -11.82 8.02 -4.50
C ASP A 128 -13.11 8.09 -5.36
N ILE A 129 -13.23 7.29 -6.43
CA ILE A 129 -14.47 7.13 -7.21
C ILE A 129 -15.63 6.73 -6.28
N ILE A 130 -15.34 5.82 -5.35
CA ILE A 130 -16.32 5.33 -4.37
C ILE A 130 -16.60 6.38 -3.31
N ASP A 131 -15.58 7.14 -2.89
CA ASP A 131 -15.76 8.20 -1.90
C ASP A 131 -16.67 9.31 -2.44
N ASP A 132 -16.45 9.75 -3.68
CA ASP A 132 -17.33 10.74 -4.34
C ASP A 132 -18.77 10.21 -4.46
N CYS A 133 -18.96 8.96 -4.91
CA CYS A 133 -20.29 8.34 -5.00
C CYS A 133 -21.01 8.31 -3.63
N ILE A 134 -20.27 8.01 -2.56
CA ILE A 134 -20.84 7.96 -1.20
C ILE A 134 -21.15 9.37 -0.68
N LEU A 135 -20.25 10.34 -0.88
CA LEU A 135 -20.48 11.73 -0.50
C LEU A 135 -21.72 12.29 -1.20
N PHE A 136 -21.79 12.09 -2.52
CA PHE A 136 -22.95 12.46 -3.32
C PHE A 136 -24.22 11.78 -2.83
N GLY A 137 -24.16 10.48 -2.51
CA GLY A 137 -25.30 9.74 -2.00
C GLY A 137 -25.82 10.19 -0.64
N ARG A 138 -24.92 10.67 0.23
CA ARG A 138 -25.31 11.32 1.50
C ARG A 138 -25.92 12.69 1.26
N GLU A 139 -25.34 13.49 0.37
CA GLU A 139 -25.87 14.82 0.03
C GLU A 139 -27.28 14.73 -0.57
N LYS A 140 -27.52 13.80 -1.50
CA LYS A 140 -28.84 13.58 -2.13
C LYS A 140 -29.81 12.76 -1.27
N GLY A 141 -29.35 12.21 -0.14
CA GLY A 141 -30.18 11.49 0.82
C GLY A 141 -30.67 10.09 0.39
N PHE A 142 -30.08 9.49 -0.65
CA PHE A 142 -30.38 8.10 -1.03
C PHE A 142 -29.52 7.06 -0.29
N ILE A 143 -28.41 7.50 0.30
CA ILE A 143 -27.71 6.73 1.35
C ILE A 143 -28.31 7.16 2.69
N PRO A 144 -28.95 6.24 3.44
CA PRO A 144 -29.58 6.59 4.70
C PRO A 144 -28.53 6.95 5.76
N GLU A 145 -28.94 7.77 6.73
CA GLU A 145 -28.13 8.00 7.93
C GLU A 145 -27.85 6.68 8.64
N MET A 146 -26.58 6.47 8.98
CA MET A 146 -26.07 5.26 9.63
C MET A 146 -24.93 5.62 10.57
N SER A 147 -24.55 4.72 11.48
CA SER A 147 -23.41 4.98 12.36
C SER A 147 -22.10 5.07 11.57
N ASP A 148 -21.08 5.72 12.14
CA ASP A 148 -19.76 5.82 11.51
C ASP A 148 -19.18 4.44 11.17
N GLU A 149 -19.39 3.44 12.03
CA GLU A 149 -18.98 2.05 11.79
C GLU A 149 -19.71 1.42 10.60
N GLN A 150 -21.01 1.65 10.47
CA GLN A 150 -21.81 1.15 9.35
C GLN A 150 -21.41 1.81 8.05
N LEU A 151 -21.20 3.14 8.06
CA LEU A 151 -20.76 3.89 6.89
C LEU A 151 -19.36 3.44 6.45
N TYR A 152 -18.45 3.25 7.40
CA TYR A 152 -17.12 2.74 7.14
C TYR A 152 -17.15 1.34 6.52
N GLY A 153 -17.98 0.43 7.06
CA GLY A 153 -18.18 -0.90 6.50
C GLY A 153 -18.77 -0.87 5.08
N TYR A 154 -19.75 0.01 4.83
CA TYR A 154 -20.34 0.20 3.50
C TYR A 154 -19.32 0.74 2.50
N MET A 155 -18.51 1.73 2.90
CA MET A 155 -17.43 2.28 2.08
C MET A 155 -16.39 1.22 1.73
N LEU A 156 -15.91 0.46 2.72
CA LEU A 156 -14.94 -0.61 2.49
C LEU A 156 -15.47 -1.67 1.53
N ALA A 157 -16.73 -2.10 1.69
CA ALA A 157 -17.34 -3.10 0.81
C ALA A 157 -17.41 -2.63 -0.65
N ASN A 158 -17.78 -1.37 -0.90
CA ASN A 158 -17.85 -0.82 -2.26
C ASN A 158 -16.45 -0.62 -2.87
N LYS A 159 -15.47 -0.17 -2.08
CA LYS A 159 -14.07 -0.07 -2.53
C LYS A 159 -13.47 -1.43 -2.86
N ASP A 160 -13.74 -2.44 -2.04
CA ASP A 160 -13.28 -3.82 -2.27
C ASP A 160 -13.95 -4.45 -3.50
N ALA A 161 -15.24 -4.18 -3.72
CA ALA A 161 -15.96 -4.59 -4.92
C ALA A 161 -15.35 -3.98 -6.19
N LEU A 162 -15.04 -2.67 -6.18
CA LEU A 162 -14.39 -2.00 -7.30
C LEU A 162 -12.99 -2.59 -7.54
N HIS A 163 -12.17 -2.71 -6.49
CA HIS A 163 -10.84 -3.28 -6.62
C HIS A 163 -10.87 -4.71 -7.17
N THR A 164 -11.79 -5.54 -6.69
CA THR A 164 -11.96 -6.92 -7.18
C THR A 164 -12.36 -6.95 -8.65
N TYR A 165 -13.27 -6.07 -9.07
CA TYR A 165 -13.61 -5.90 -10.49
C TYR A 165 -12.38 -5.52 -11.32
N VAL A 166 -11.57 -4.56 -10.88
CA VAL A 166 -10.36 -4.13 -11.56
C VAL A 166 -9.36 -5.28 -11.70
N LYS A 167 -9.12 -6.06 -10.64
CA LYS A 167 -8.21 -7.22 -10.69
C LYS A 167 -8.68 -8.27 -11.70
N ALA A 168 -9.99 -8.47 -11.84
CA ALA A 168 -10.56 -9.44 -12.78
C ALA A 168 -10.62 -8.93 -14.23
N ASN A 169 -10.65 -7.61 -14.45
CA ASN A 169 -10.91 -6.98 -15.75
C ASN A 169 -9.91 -5.85 -16.06
N LYS A 170 -8.64 -6.00 -15.65
CA LYS A 170 -7.63 -4.92 -15.68
C LYS A 170 -7.55 -4.22 -17.04
N VAL A 171 -7.41 -4.98 -18.13
CA VAL A 171 -7.28 -4.42 -19.48
C VAL A 171 -8.52 -3.59 -19.86
N GLN A 172 -9.72 -4.14 -19.65
CA GLN A 172 -10.97 -3.47 -19.97
C GLN A 172 -11.16 -2.19 -19.14
N PHE A 173 -10.86 -2.25 -17.85
CA PHE A 173 -10.96 -1.10 -16.96
C PHE A 173 -9.97 0.00 -17.34
N ILE A 174 -8.73 -0.35 -17.67
CA ILE A 174 -7.72 0.61 -18.13
C ILE A 174 -8.14 1.29 -19.44
N GLN A 175 -8.67 0.52 -20.41
CA GLN A 175 -9.20 1.08 -21.64
C GLN A 175 -10.36 2.04 -21.38
N PHE A 176 -11.24 1.71 -20.43
CA PHE A 176 -12.30 2.60 -19.99
C PHE A 176 -11.74 3.90 -19.39
N LEU A 177 -10.83 3.84 -18.42
CA LEU A 177 -10.23 5.03 -17.81
C LEU A 177 -9.59 5.94 -18.87
N LYS A 178 -8.86 5.37 -19.83
CA LYS A 178 -8.28 6.11 -20.95
C LYS A 178 -9.31 6.80 -21.84
N SER A 179 -10.46 6.17 -22.09
CA SER A 179 -11.51 6.77 -22.93
C SER A 179 -12.11 8.06 -22.32
N TYR A 180 -11.91 8.27 -21.02
CA TYR A 180 -12.31 9.47 -20.30
C TYR A 180 -11.12 10.35 -19.91
N ASP A 181 -9.92 10.11 -20.46
CA ASP A 181 -8.69 10.82 -20.07
C ASP A 181 -8.47 10.87 -18.55
N PHE A 182 -8.89 9.82 -17.82
CA PHE A 182 -8.84 9.79 -16.36
C PHE A 182 -7.45 10.16 -15.82
N PRO A 183 -7.34 10.96 -14.72
CA PRO A 183 -8.42 11.47 -13.87
C PRO A 183 -9.10 12.78 -14.34
N TYR A 184 -8.87 13.24 -15.57
CA TYR A 184 -9.42 14.51 -16.09
C TYR A 184 -10.84 14.33 -16.67
N ILE A 185 -11.79 14.06 -15.79
CA ILE A 185 -13.19 13.76 -16.16
C ILE A 185 -14.15 14.94 -15.97
N GLU A 186 -13.64 16.16 -15.74
CA GLU A 186 -14.46 17.37 -15.55
C GLU A 186 -15.48 17.56 -16.69
N GLY A 187 -16.74 17.75 -16.30
CA GLY A 187 -17.89 17.87 -17.22
C GLY A 187 -18.33 16.56 -17.87
N ARG A 188 -17.72 15.42 -17.51
CA ARG A 188 -18.06 14.06 -17.97
C ARG A 188 -18.38 13.10 -16.81
N GLU A 189 -18.62 13.62 -15.60
CA GLU A 189 -18.84 12.86 -14.36
C GLU A 189 -19.99 11.85 -14.54
N LYS A 190 -21.14 12.35 -15.03
CA LYS A 190 -22.32 11.53 -15.29
C LYS A 190 -22.02 10.41 -16.30
N ASP A 191 -21.39 10.74 -17.42
CA ASP A 191 -21.09 9.77 -18.48
C ASP A 191 -20.08 8.72 -18.00
N PHE A 192 -19.09 9.15 -17.22
CA PHE A 192 -18.11 8.28 -16.57
C PHE A 192 -18.80 7.27 -15.64
N ILE A 193 -19.68 7.72 -14.75
CA ILE A 193 -20.42 6.84 -13.83
C ILE A 193 -21.37 5.91 -14.58
N GLN A 194 -22.01 6.36 -15.66
CA GLN A 194 -22.83 5.49 -16.53
C GLN A 194 -21.98 4.41 -17.24
N GLY A 195 -20.77 4.77 -17.69
CA GLY A 195 -19.83 3.83 -18.29
C GLY A 195 -19.31 2.80 -17.29
N LEU A 196 -18.99 3.22 -16.06
CA LEU A 196 -18.60 2.31 -14.98
C LEU A 196 -19.77 1.39 -14.56
N LEU A 197 -20.98 1.95 -14.43
CA LEU A 197 -22.20 1.21 -14.15
C LEU A 197 -22.42 0.09 -15.18
N SER A 198 -22.25 0.40 -16.47
CA SER A 198 -22.41 -0.58 -17.56
C SER A 198 -21.42 -1.74 -17.45
N GLN A 199 -20.17 -1.44 -17.08
CA GLN A 199 -19.13 -2.44 -16.85
C GLN A 199 -19.42 -3.33 -15.64
N ILE A 200 -19.81 -2.75 -14.51
CA ILE A 200 -20.17 -3.51 -13.31
C ILE A 200 -21.42 -4.36 -13.56
N SER A 201 -22.40 -3.86 -14.30
CA SER A 201 -23.58 -4.63 -14.71
C SER A 201 -23.20 -5.89 -15.49
N ALA A 202 -22.33 -5.75 -16.51
CA ALA A 202 -21.82 -6.88 -17.27
C ALA A 202 -21.02 -7.87 -16.38
N HIS A 203 -20.24 -7.35 -15.43
CA HIS A 203 -19.53 -8.19 -14.47
C HIS A 203 -20.47 -9.00 -13.57
N CYS A 204 -21.55 -8.38 -13.05
CA CYS A 204 -22.57 -9.10 -12.27
C CYS A 204 -23.22 -10.22 -13.08
N VAL A 205 -23.52 -10.00 -14.36
CA VAL A 205 -24.06 -11.06 -15.26
C VAL A 205 -23.05 -12.20 -15.40
N ASN A 206 -21.77 -11.89 -15.60
CA ASN A 206 -20.72 -12.92 -15.70
C ASN A 206 -20.60 -13.73 -14.40
N LEU A 207 -20.59 -13.08 -13.24
CA LEU A 207 -20.57 -13.75 -11.93
C LEU A 207 -21.82 -14.63 -11.72
N TYR A 208 -22.99 -14.13 -12.10
CA TYR A 208 -24.25 -14.86 -11.96
C TYR A 208 -24.35 -16.10 -12.86
N THR A 209 -23.73 -16.06 -14.05
CA THR A 209 -23.77 -17.14 -15.04
C THR A 209 -22.57 -18.09 -14.98
N ALA A 210 -21.58 -17.82 -14.13
CA ALA A 210 -20.42 -18.68 -13.93
C ALA A 210 -20.82 -20.08 -13.42
N THR A 211 -20.09 -21.11 -13.87
CA THR A 211 -20.30 -22.50 -13.45
C THR A 211 -20.12 -22.69 -11.94
N ASN A 212 -19.12 -22.03 -11.37
CA ASN A 212 -18.85 -22.02 -9.93
C ASN A 212 -19.17 -20.62 -9.41
N LYS A 213 -20.43 -20.39 -9.04
CA LYS A 213 -20.87 -19.09 -8.53
C LYS A 213 -20.21 -18.80 -7.19
N ASP A 214 -19.52 -17.67 -7.12
CA ASP A 214 -19.06 -17.10 -5.86
C ASP A 214 -20.13 -16.12 -5.37
N ASP A 215 -21.02 -16.61 -4.51
CA ASP A 215 -22.13 -15.82 -3.98
C ASP A 215 -21.66 -14.59 -3.17
N PHE A 216 -20.46 -14.65 -2.58
CA PHE A 216 -19.91 -13.52 -1.86
C PHE A 216 -19.47 -12.42 -2.82
N GLN A 217 -18.72 -12.77 -3.86
CA GLN A 217 -18.30 -11.83 -4.90
C GLN A 217 -19.49 -11.23 -5.65
N LEU A 218 -20.50 -12.04 -5.94
CA LEU A 218 -21.73 -11.55 -6.55
C LEU A 218 -22.46 -10.53 -5.66
N ARG A 219 -22.54 -10.77 -4.34
CA ARG A 219 -23.14 -9.80 -3.40
C ARG A 219 -22.35 -8.50 -3.32
N LEU A 220 -21.01 -8.56 -3.29
CA LEU A 220 -20.16 -7.37 -3.31
C LEU A 220 -20.37 -6.56 -4.59
N ALA A 221 -20.31 -7.21 -5.76
CA ALA A 221 -20.53 -6.57 -7.05
C ALA A 221 -21.94 -5.97 -7.16
N HIS A 222 -22.97 -6.65 -6.65
CA HIS A 222 -24.33 -6.12 -6.60
C HIS A 222 -24.46 -4.88 -5.70
N GLY A 223 -23.75 -4.82 -4.57
CA GLY A 223 -23.74 -3.63 -3.71
C GLY A 223 -23.18 -2.40 -4.45
N LEU A 224 -22.04 -2.59 -5.13
CA LEU A 224 -21.46 -1.55 -5.99
C LEU A 224 -22.38 -1.16 -7.14
N LEU A 225 -23.01 -2.14 -7.78
CA LEU A 225 -23.99 -1.90 -8.84
C LEU A 225 -25.12 -0.98 -8.35
N GLN A 226 -25.67 -1.24 -7.16
CA GLN A 226 -26.75 -0.43 -6.58
C GLN A 226 -26.30 1.01 -6.29
N LEU A 227 -25.09 1.19 -5.76
CA LEU A 227 -24.53 2.53 -5.53
C LEU A 227 -24.40 3.31 -6.85
N LEU A 228 -23.81 2.70 -7.88
CA LEU A 228 -23.61 3.34 -9.18
C LEU A 228 -24.94 3.62 -9.90
N MET A 229 -25.91 2.72 -9.80
CA MET A 229 -27.27 2.94 -10.32
C MET A 229 -27.90 4.18 -9.68
N ALA A 230 -27.85 4.29 -8.35
CA ALA A 230 -28.42 5.44 -7.65
C ALA A 230 -27.70 6.76 -8.01
N CYS A 231 -26.37 6.75 -8.11
CA CYS A 231 -25.60 7.92 -8.54
C CYS A 231 -25.96 8.35 -9.98
N SER A 232 -26.08 7.38 -10.89
CA SER A 232 -26.50 7.62 -12.27
C SER A 232 -27.93 8.18 -12.35
N ASP A 233 -28.88 7.60 -11.62
CA ASP A 233 -30.29 8.02 -11.61
C ASP A 233 -30.47 9.44 -11.05
N GLN A 234 -29.65 9.82 -10.07
CA GLN A 234 -29.63 11.16 -9.47
C GLN A 234 -28.75 12.15 -10.23
N ASN A 235 -28.13 11.74 -11.36
CA ASN A 235 -27.24 12.56 -12.19
C ASN A 235 -26.08 13.17 -11.39
N ILE A 236 -25.23 12.32 -10.83
CA ILE A 236 -23.96 12.76 -10.21
C ILE A 236 -23.20 13.73 -11.11
N ASP A 237 -22.82 14.85 -10.51
CA ASP A 237 -22.20 16.02 -11.14
C ASP A 237 -20.98 16.54 -10.36
N ASP A 238 -20.62 15.89 -9.26
CA ASP A 238 -19.42 16.19 -8.48
C ASP A 238 -18.65 14.90 -8.21
N MET A 239 -17.38 14.91 -8.64
CA MET A 239 -16.37 13.89 -8.34
C MET A 239 -15.03 14.53 -7.95
N THR A 240 -15.09 15.60 -7.15
CA THR A 240 -13.92 16.44 -6.79
C THR A 240 -12.80 15.66 -6.10
N LEU A 241 -13.07 14.55 -5.40
CA LEU A 241 -12.00 13.74 -4.80
C LEU A 241 -11.24 12.92 -5.86
N THR A 242 -11.95 12.43 -6.88
CA THR A 242 -11.41 11.62 -7.97
C THR A 242 -10.72 12.48 -9.02
N MET A 243 -11.30 13.65 -9.31
CA MET A 243 -10.89 14.49 -10.43
C MET A 243 -9.58 15.22 -10.15
N ASP A 244 -8.76 15.29 -11.19
CA ASP A 244 -7.64 16.20 -11.25
C ASP A 244 -7.97 17.35 -12.21
N ILE A 245 -7.39 18.52 -11.96
CA ILE A 245 -7.55 19.71 -12.79
C ILE A 245 -6.33 19.83 -13.69
N ARG A 246 -6.58 19.90 -15.00
CA ARG A 246 -5.50 20.06 -15.97
C ARG A 246 -5.21 21.54 -16.20
N ASP A 247 -4.14 22.04 -15.59
CA ASP A 247 -3.66 23.41 -15.82
C ASP A 247 -2.75 23.55 -17.07
N GLU A 248 -2.14 22.46 -17.53
CA GLU A 248 -1.15 22.45 -18.63
C GLU A 248 -1.61 21.60 -19.84
N PRO A 249 -1.09 21.86 -21.06
CA PRO A 249 -1.44 21.05 -22.24
C PRO A 249 -1.09 19.56 -22.06
N PRO A 250 -1.90 18.64 -22.63
CA PRO A 250 -1.72 17.22 -22.38
C PRO A 250 -0.34 16.68 -22.80
N THR A 251 0.39 16.05 -21.90
CA THR A 251 1.64 15.33 -22.21
C THR A 251 1.45 13.80 -22.20
N ASP A 252 2.52 13.05 -22.46
CA ASP A 252 2.49 11.59 -22.50
C ASP A 252 2.36 10.92 -21.12
N ASP A 253 2.70 11.63 -20.03
CA ASP A 253 2.63 11.13 -18.67
C ASP A 253 1.47 11.71 -17.84
N ASP A 254 0.49 12.34 -18.50
CA ASP A 254 -0.55 13.11 -17.83
C ASP A 254 -1.59 12.28 -17.08
N ASN A 255 -1.92 11.07 -17.54
CA ASN A 255 -2.94 10.22 -16.90
C ASN A 255 -2.43 9.60 -15.58
N ARG A 256 -1.97 10.45 -14.66
CA ARG A 256 -1.31 10.12 -13.41
C ARG A 256 -2.33 9.61 -12.42
N LEU A 257 -2.01 8.46 -11.84
CA LEU A 257 -2.72 7.86 -10.70
C LEU A 257 -1.96 8.15 -9.40
N VAL A 258 -0.63 8.27 -9.49
CA VAL A 258 0.27 8.69 -8.41
C VAL A 258 1.31 9.63 -9.01
N ASP A 259 1.36 10.87 -8.54
CA ASP A 259 2.30 11.89 -9.02
C ASP A 259 3.35 12.24 -7.95
N GLY A 260 4.31 11.34 -7.77
CA GLY A 260 5.34 11.47 -6.75
C GLY A 260 5.00 10.77 -5.43
N PHE A 261 6.06 10.50 -4.65
CA PHE A 261 5.94 9.77 -3.39
C PHE A 261 6.22 10.63 -2.16
N ALA A 262 6.74 11.85 -2.33
CA ALA A 262 7.09 12.76 -1.22
C ALA A 262 5.91 12.99 -0.27
N MET A 263 4.67 13.03 -0.77
CA MET A 263 3.47 13.14 0.06
C MET A 263 3.36 12.01 1.10
N PHE A 264 3.78 10.79 0.77
CA PHE A 264 3.73 9.66 1.70
C PHE A 264 4.83 9.76 2.76
N TYR A 265 6.02 10.26 2.42
CA TYR A 265 7.10 10.53 3.37
C TYR A 265 6.68 11.62 4.36
N GLN A 266 6.13 12.72 3.82
CA GLN A 266 5.61 13.83 4.61
C GLN A 266 4.48 13.37 5.53
N HIS A 267 3.50 12.63 5.01
CA HIS A 267 2.38 12.14 5.80
C HIS A 267 2.86 11.21 6.93
N ARG A 268 3.82 10.32 6.65
CA ARG A 268 4.41 9.47 7.70
C ARG A 268 5.14 10.28 8.77
N ALA A 269 5.86 11.33 8.40
CA ALA A 269 6.46 12.23 9.37
C ALA A 269 5.41 13.02 10.19
N GLN A 270 4.32 13.46 9.57
CA GLN A 270 3.20 14.15 10.24
C GLN A 270 2.48 13.26 11.26
N MET A 271 2.29 11.98 10.95
CA MET A 271 1.69 11.01 11.89
C MET A 271 2.52 10.85 13.17
N PHE A 272 3.79 11.23 13.16
CA PHE A 272 4.73 11.12 14.27
C PHE A 272 5.48 12.44 14.50
N GLU A 273 4.78 13.57 14.50
CA GLU A 273 5.36 14.92 14.60
C GLU A 273 6.37 15.14 15.76
N ALA A 274 6.23 14.38 16.85
CA ALA A 274 7.15 14.42 17.99
C ALA A 274 8.43 13.58 17.82
N SER A 275 8.62 12.95 16.65
CA SER A 275 9.71 12.00 16.35
C SER A 275 10.73 12.60 15.40
N SER A 276 11.89 11.96 15.29
CA SER A 276 12.90 12.27 14.26
C SER A 276 12.88 11.21 13.17
N HIS A 277 12.96 11.62 11.90
CA HIS A 277 12.88 10.75 10.73
C HIS A 277 14.19 10.78 9.94
N ILE A 278 14.79 9.61 9.71
CA ILE A 278 16.06 9.47 8.98
C ILE A 278 15.81 8.59 7.76
N PHE A 279 15.75 9.20 6.59
CA PHE A 279 15.54 8.51 5.32
C PHE A 279 16.86 8.12 4.65
N ASP A 280 16.90 7.01 3.91
CA ASP A 280 17.96 6.82 2.91
C ASP A 280 17.87 7.90 1.83
N ILE A 281 18.99 8.18 1.17
CA ILE A 281 19.06 9.24 0.16
C ILE A 281 18.25 8.87 -1.08
N GLU A 282 17.10 9.52 -1.26
CA GLU A 282 16.33 9.54 -2.51
C GLU A 282 16.16 10.99 -2.99
N LYS A 283 16.97 11.37 -3.98
CA LYS A 283 17.13 12.78 -4.40
C LYS A 283 15.85 13.39 -4.95
N VAL A 284 15.00 12.59 -5.60
CA VAL A 284 13.72 13.10 -6.14
C VAL A 284 12.79 13.45 -4.99
N VAL A 285 12.66 12.55 -4.01
CA VAL A 285 11.83 12.77 -2.82
C VAL A 285 12.36 13.91 -1.97
N GLU A 286 13.68 14.01 -1.77
CA GLU A 286 14.31 15.11 -1.04
C GLU A 286 13.97 16.46 -1.67
N ALA A 287 14.11 16.59 -3.00
CA ALA A 287 13.78 17.82 -3.71
C ALA A 287 12.29 18.17 -3.62
N ASP A 288 11.40 17.18 -3.71
CA ASP A 288 9.96 17.41 -3.64
C ASP A 288 9.48 17.73 -2.21
N LEU A 289 10.07 17.13 -1.17
CA LEU A 289 9.84 17.52 0.22
C LEU A 289 10.32 18.94 0.52
N GLN A 290 11.45 19.35 -0.05
CA GLN A 290 11.95 20.72 0.08
C GLN A 290 10.96 21.74 -0.51
N LYS A 291 10.45 21.48 -1.73
CA LYS A 291 9.41 22.33 -2.35
C LYS A 291 8.13 22.38 -1.50
N ALA A 292 7.70 21.23 -0.96
CA ALA A 292 6.51 21.17 -0.12
C ALA A 292 6.69 21.97 1.19
N ALA A 293 7.87 21.92 1.80
CA ALA A 293 8.21 22.71 2.98
C ALA A 293 8.23 24.23 2.68
N GLU A 294 8.75 24.63 1.51
CA GLU A 294 8.72 26.02 1.05
C GLU A 294 7.29 26.52 0.82
N ALA A 295 6.42 25.67 0.27
CA ALA A 295 5.02 25.97 0.04
C ALA A 295 4.18 26.02 1.34
N ASN A 296 4.60 25.32 2.40
CA ASN A 296 3.94 25.33 3.70
C ASN A 296 4.93 25.57 4.86
N PRO A 297 5.38 26.82 5.08
CA PRO A 297 6.41 27.13 6.08
C PRO A 297 5.99 26.84 7.53
N ASN A 298 4.69 26.68 7.80
CA ASN A 298 4.18 26.37 9.13
C ASN A 298 4.29 24.88 9.46
N LEU A 299 4.45 24.01 8.45
CA LEU A 299 4.66 22.59 8.65
C LEU A 299 6.11 22.33 9.05
N THR A 300 6.37 22.17 10.34
CA THR A 300 7.69 21.80 10.85
C THR A 300 7.76 20.30 11.09
N LEU A 301 8.60 19.61 10.33
CA LEU A 301 8.86 18.17 10.48
C LEU A 301 10.34 17.95 10.76
N ASN A 302 10.66 17.10 11.73
CA ASN A 302 12.03 16.76 12.07
C ASN A 302 12.50 15.56 11.23
N TYR A 303 13.05 15.84 10.05
CA TYR A 303 13.60 14.80 9.19
C TYR A 303 14.99 15.13 8.65
N SER A 304 15.70 14.10 8.21
CA SER A 304 16.99 14.18 7.54
C SER A 304 17.19 13.03 6.58
N PHE A 305 18.13 13.17 5.65
CA PHE A 305 18.57 12.13 4.74
C PHE A 305 19.99 11.67 5.13
N ALA A 306 20.27 10.37 5.06
CA ALA A 306 21.54 9.79 5.47
C ALA A 306 22.07 8.80 4.42
N ASP A 307 23.38 8.85 4.13
CA ASP A 307 24.03 7.83 3.30
C ASP A 307 24.01 6.49 4.03
N SER A 308 23.31 5.50 3.47
CA SER A 308 23.19 4.14 4.02
C SER A 308 24.54 3.56 4.43
N LYS A 309 25.65 3.85 3.73
CA LYS A 309 26.99 3.33 4.05
C LYS A 309 27.51 3.78 5.40
N LEU A 310 27.00 4.88 5.93
CA LEU A 310 27.38 5.46 7.20
C LEU A 310 26.34 5.20 8.31
N ASN A 311 25.18 4.64 7.95
CA ASN A 311 24.08 4.43 8.88
C ASN A 311 23.58 2.97 8.86
N PRO A 312 23.99 2.15 9.85
CA PRO A 312 23.58 0.76 9.95
C PRO A 312 22.06 0.54 10.01
N LEU A 313 21.30 1.41 10.66
CA LEU A 313 19.85 1.25 10.80
C LEU A 313 19.10 1.62 9.51
N VAL A 314 19.66 2.48 8.67
CA VAL A 314 19.19 2.67 7.28
C VAL A 314 19.42 1.38 6.46
N GLN A 315 20.58 0.73 6.59
CA GLN A 315 20.83 -0.56 5.93
C GLN A 315 19.91 -1.69 6.43
N VAL A 316 19.56 -1.69 7.72
CA VAL A 316 18.51 -2.58 8.26
C VAL A 316 17.15 -2.26 7.64
N SER A 317 16.88 -0.99 7.35
CA SER A 317 15.64 -0.54 6.75
C SER A 317 15.51 -0.97 5.27
N ASP A 318 16.61 -1.03 4.48
CA ASP A 318 16.65 -1.66 3.13
C ASP A 318 16.10 -3.09 3.17
N VAL A 319 16.55 -3.88 4.14
CA VAL A 319 16.09 -5.25 4.31
C VAL A 319 14.61 -5.30 4.62
N VAL A 320 14.14 -4.47 5.55
CA VAL A 320 12.74 -4.42 5.96
C VAL A 320 11.86 -4.00 4.77
N ALA A 321 12.18 -2.89 4.11
CA ALA A 321 11.41 -2.35 2.99
C ALA A 321 11.34 -3.35 1.83
N GLY A 322 12.47 -3.92 1.43
CA GLY A 322 12.50 -4.92 0.37
C GLY A 322 11.74 -6.20 0.76
N PHE A 323 11.89 -6.70 1.99
CA PHE A 323 11.19 -7.91 2.42
C PHE A 323 9.67 -7.69 2.48
N MET A 324 9.23 -6.57 3.06
CA MET A 324 7.81 -6.23 3.15
C MET A 324 7.19 -6.00 1.77
N GLN A 325 7.94 -5.44 0.82
CA GLN A 325 7.48 -5.31 -0.56
C GLN A 325 7.24 -6.67 -1.22
N HIS A 326 8.17 -7.63 -1.10
CA HIS A 326 7.95 -9.00 -1.55
C HIS A 326 6.75 -9.67 -0.87
N TYR A 327 6.53 -9.39 0.41
CA TYR A 327 5.38 -9.89 1.17
C TYR A 327 4.05 -9.35 0.61
N PHE A 328 3.92 -8.03 0.44
CA PHE A 328 2.68 -7.43 -0.09
C PHE A 328 2.44 -7.79 -1.56
N ASP A 329 3.50 -7.97 -2.36
CA ASP A 329 3.40 -8.51 -3.72
C ASP A 329 2.82 -9.91 -3.74
N TYR A 330 3.27 -10.76 -2.83
CA TYR A 330 2.75 -12.10 -2.68
C TYR A 330 1.26 -12.09 -2.30
N LEU A 331 0.83 -11.22 -1.38
CA LEU A 331 -0.59 -11.08 -1.03
C LEU A 331 -1.43 -10.59 -2.22
N ASN A 332 -0.97 -9.57 -2.92
CA ASN A 332 -1.69 -8.94 -4.03
C ASN A 332 -1.80 -9.90 -5.25
N SER A 333 -0.77 -10.72 -5.49
CA SER A 333 -0.70 -11.59 -6.68
C SER A 333 -1.41 -12.94 -6.53
N ASN A 334 -1.82 -13.32 -5.32
CA ASN A 334 -2.38 -14.65 -5.04
C ASN A 334 -3.81 -14.57 -4.52
N SER A 335 -4.61 -15.61 -4.82
CA SER A 335 -5.98 -15.74 -4.30
C SER A 335 -5.99 -16.03 -2.80
N TYR A 336 -7.07 -15.65 -2.12
CA TYR A 336 -7.24 -15.92 -0.69
C TYR A 336 -7.08 -17.41 -0.33
N GLU A 337 -7.62 -18.31 -1.16
CA GLU A 337 -7.46 -19.76 -0.95
C GLU A 337 -6.03 -20.23 -1.14
N LYS A 338 -5.28 -19.66 -2.09
CA LYS A 338 -3.84 -19.96 -2.24
C LYS A 338 -3.05 -19.48 -1.03
N ILE A 339 -3.33 -18.28 -0.52
CA ILE A 339 -2.69 -17.76 0.70
C ILE A 339 -2.90 -18.72 1.88
N LYS A 340 -4.14 -19.17 2.11
CA LYS A 340 -4.46 -20.14 3.16
C LYS A 340 -3.77 -21.48 2.96
N HIS A 341 -3.76 -21.98 1.71
CA HIS A 341 -3.09 -23.24 1.38
C HIS A 341 -1.59 -23.15 1.64
N ASP A 342 -0.92 -22.14 1.09
CA ASP A 342 0.53 -21.95 1.21
C ASP A 342 0.94 -21.79 2.68
N ARG A 343 0.16 -21.04 3.49
CA ARG A 343 0.43 -20.89 4.94
C ARG A 343 0.40 -22.24 5.67
N LYS A 344 -0.54 -23.13 5.33
CA LYS A 344 -0.62 -24.48 5.91
C LYS A 344 0.53 -25.38 5.47
N SER A 345 1.00 -25.18 4.24
CA SER A 345 2.04 -25.99 3.59
C SER A 345 3.48 -25.49 3.83
N LEU A 346 3.68 -24.44 4.64
CA LEU A 346 5.01 -23.94 4.97
C LEU A 346 5.86 -25.02 5.66
N ASN A 347 7.10 -25.18 5.20
CA ASN A 347 8.07 -26.01 5.90
C ASN A 347 8.49 -25.39 7.24
N GLU A 348 9.20 -26.16 8.06
CA GLU A 348 9.63 -25.74 9.41
C GLU A 348 10.33 -24.38 9.43
N ARG A 349 11.26 -24.15 8.48
CA ARG A 349 12.02 -22.90 8.40
C ARG A 349 11.15 -21.72 7.98
N GLN A 350 10.28 -21.92 7.00
CA GLN A 350 9.35 -20.89 6.54
C GLN A 350 8.36 -20.52 7.64
N ARG A 351 7.83 -21.52 8.34
CA ARG A 351 6.92 -21.32 9.48
C ARG A 351 7.62 -20.53 10.59
N LEU A 352 8.86 -20.90 10.94
CA LEU A 352 9.66 -20.18 11.94
C LEU A 352 9.88 -18.70 11.55
N ASN A 353 10.27 -18.42 10.30
CA ASN A 353 10.46 -17.05 9.83
C ASN A 353 9.15 -16.24 9.86
N MET A 354 8.03 -16.87 9.52
CA MET A 354 6.72 -16.23 9.64
C MET A 354 6.29 -15.99 11.09
N GLU A 355 6.63 -16.89 12.02
CA GLU A 355 6.38 -16.66 13.45
C GLU A 355 7.19 -15.49 13.97
N PHE A 356 8.47 -15.36 13.59
CA PHE A 356 9.24 -14.19 13.98
C PHE A 356 8.70 -12.89 13.38
N LEU A 357 8.27 -12.90 12.10
CA LEU A 357 7.60 -11.74 11.51
C LEU A 357 6.32 -11.38 12.27
N ARG A 358 5.47 -12.36 12.60
CA ARG A 358 4.25 -12.16 13.39
C ARG A 358 4.56 -11.55 14.75
N LEU A 359 5.57 -12.07 15.45
CA LEU A 359 5.99 -11.55 16.76
C LEU A 359 6.54 -10.12 16.66
N LEU A 360 7.26 -9.79 15.58
CA LEU A 360 7.74 -8.43 15.30
C LEU A 360 6.60 -7.45 15.02
N ILE A 361 5.63 -7.87 14.21
CA ILE A 361 4.41 -7.11 13.94
C ILE A 361 3.67 -6.86 15.25
N ASN A 362 3.44 -7.88 16.07
CA ASN A 362 2.79 -7.74 17.37
C ASN A 362 3.55 -6.81 18.31
N LYS A 363 4.87 -6.97 18.44
CA LYS A 363 5.73 -6.09 19.26
C LYS A 363 5.56 -4.62 18.89
N SER A 364 5.43 -4.34 17.59
CA SER A 364 5.31 -2.98 17.07
C SER A 364 3.88 -2.46 17.23
N HIS A 365 2.88 -3.28 16.92
CA HIS A 365 1.46 -2.99 17.11
C HIS A 365 1.13 -2.68 18.58
N ASP A 366 1.56 -3.54 19.49
CA ASP A 366 1.34 -3.39 20.94
C ASP A 366 2.02 -2.12 21.49
N ASN A 367 3.11 -1.68 20.86
CA ASN A 367 3.77 -0.43 21.22
C ASN A 367 3.02 0.80 20.70
N ASN A 368 2.71 0.81 19.40
CA ASN A 368 1.91 1.82 18.71
C ASN A 368 1.42 1.26 17.35
N PRO A 369 0.11 1.01 17.17
CA PRO A 369 -0.45 0.49 15.93
C PRO A 369 -0.15 1.32 14.69
N THR A 370 0.04 2.63 14.84
CA THR A 370 0.36 3.59 13.76
C THR A 370 1.69 3.28 13.07
N LEU A 371 2.58 2.51 13.70
CA LEU A 371 3.83 2.04 13.10
C LEU A 371 3.57 1.15 11.87
N LEU A 372 2.40 0.52 11.79
CA LEU A 372 2.02 -0.43 10.75
C LEU A 372 0.83 0.15 9.99
N HIS A 373 1.09 0.73 8.81
CA HIS A 373 0.05 1.37 8.01
C HIS A 373 0.00 0.76 6.61
N CYS A 374 -1.19 0.39 6.16
CA CYS A 374 -1.44 -0.14 4.83
C CYS A 374 -2.57 0.65 4.18
N VAL A 375 -2.39 0.96 2.89
CA VAL A 375 -3.42 1.47 2.01
C VAL A 375 -3.64 0.41 0.93
N MET A 376 -4.58 -0.49 1.20
CA MET A 376 -4.88 -1.66 0.39
C MET A 376 -6.34 -2.09 0.57
N SER A 377 -6.82 -2.97 -0.29
CA SER A 377 -8.20 -3.45 -0.27
C SER A 377 -8.53 -4.26 1.00
N ALA A 378 -9.82 -4.36 1.34
CA ALA A 378 -10.27 -5.16 2.48
C ALA A 378 -9.89 -6.64 2.31
N LEU A 379 -9.97 -7.15 1.08
CA LEU A 379 -9.52 -8.50 0.75
C LEU A 379 -8.01 -8.69 0.98
N GLU A 380 -7.17 -7.69 0.67
CA GLU A 380 -5.72 -7.76 0.98
C GLU A 380 -5.46 -7.76 2.49
N HIS A 381 -6.22 -7.01 3.28
CA HIS A 381 -6.19 -7.10 4.75
C HIS A 381 -6.56 -8.49 5.26
N GLU A 382 -7.61 -9.10 4.70
CA GLU A 382 -7.98 -10.47 5.07
C GLU A 382 -6.90 -11.50 4.66
N LYS A 383 -6.26 -11.33 3.50
CA LYS A 383 -5.11 -12.16 3.10
C LYS A 383 -3.93 -11.98 4.06
N HIS A 384 -3.61 -10.74 4.45
CA HIS A 384 -2.57 -10.44 5.44
C HIS A 384 -2.85 -11.16 6.76
N LYS A 385 -4.10 -11.06 7.25
CA LYS A 385 -4.56 -11.73 8.47
C LYS A 385 -4.46 -13.24 8.36
N ALA A 386 -4.99 -13.84 7.29
CA ALA A 386 -4.99 -15.29 7.09
C ALA A 386 -3.56 -15.87 6.99
N PHE A 387 -2.62 -15.13 6.41
CA PHE A 387 -1.23 -15.58 6.31
C PHE A 387 -0.44 -15.38 7.60
N THR A 388 -0.61 -14.25 8.27
CA THR A 388 0.18 -13.88 9.46
C THR A 388 -0.38 -14.49 10.74
N TYR A 389 -1.71 -14.57 10.86
CA TYR A 389 -2.44 -15.07 12.03
C TYR A 389 -3.35 -16.22 11.57
N PRO A 390 -2.79 -17.37 11.17
CA PRO A 390 -3.60 -18.49 10.75
C PRO A 390 -4.45 -18.99 11.91
N ASP A 391 -5.69 -19.41 11.61
CA ASP A 391 -6.45 -20.25 12.54
C ASP A 391 -5.70 -21.58 12.67
N GLU A 392 -4.92 -21.73 13.74
CA GLU A 392 -4.29 -23.01 14.08
C GLU A 392 -5.34 -23.92 14.73
N PRO A 393 -5.42 -25.20 14.34
CA PRO A 393 -6.24 -26.19 15.05
C PRO A 393 -5.74 -26.48 16.47
#